data_AF-A0A699YGB6-F1
#
_entry.id   AF-A0A699YGB6-F1
#
_cell.length_a   1.000
_cell.length_b   1.000
_cell.length_c   1.000
_cell.angle_alpha   90.00
_cell.angle_beta   90.00
_cell.angle_gamma   90.00
#
_symmetry.space_group_name_H-M   'P 1'
#
loop_
_entity.id
_entity.type
_entity.pdbx_description
1 polymer ?
#
loop_
_entity_poly.entity_id
_entity_poly.type
_entity_poly.pdbx_seq_one_letter_code
_entity_poly.pdbx_strand_id
1 'polypeptide(L)'
;MSVCVTSKPPSNPKTKLRPPVPAKEDAPVMGLQSNKNFITTNAVQVILAKPQKVPQEEFVWTMRPGYGSTPLYLRRNKQRVAYEKEQFEQYVRMRQEPAANASVSQLSSSERSELLRHLKRKWASLNDAYQRLPLSTDSEQKKHRKEELERMLAETEKDIKTLERGETVLVVDE
;
A
#
# COMPACT_ATOMS: atom_id res chain seq x y z
N MET A 1 71.65 -41.21 -27.29
CA MET A 1 71.19 -40.05 -26.49
C MET A 1 69.70 -39.91 -26.70
N SER A 2 68.87 -40.20 -25.70
CA SER A 2 67.44 -39.88 -25.75
C SER A 2 67.08 -39.26 -24.40
N VAL A 3 66.84 -37.96 -24.41
CA VAL A 3 66.54 -37.15 -23.24
C VAL A 3 65.08 -37.40 -22.82
N CYS A 4 64.89 -38.04 -21.68
CA CYS A 4 63.60 -38.13 -21.00
C CYS A 4 63.23 -36.74 -20.44
N VAL A 5 62.24 -36.09 -21.05
CA VAL A 5 61.59 -34.90 -20.47
C VAL A 5 60.53 -35.39 -19.48
N THR A 6 60.83 -35.34 -18.19
CA THR A 6 59.86 -35.61 -17.13
C THR A 6 58.99 -34.36 -16.92
N SER A 7 57.85 -34.31 -17.61
CA SER A 7 56.84 -33.27 -17.34
C SER A 7 56.13 -33.58 -16.01
N LYS A 8 56.04 -32.57 -15.13
CA LYS A 8 55.37 -32.67 -13.81
C LYS A 8 53.86 -32.87 -14.00
N PRO A 9 53.19 -33.75 -13.24
CA PRO A 9 51.75 -33.96 -13.35
C PRO A 9 50.96 -32.73 -12.84
N PRO A 10 49.81 -32.40 -13.46
CA PRO A 10 49.02 -31.23 -13.09
C PRO A 10 48.37 -31.38 -11.70
N SER A 11 48.46 -30.32 -10.90
CA SER A 11 48.12 -30.28 -9.46
C SER A 11 46.63 -30.38 -9.09
N ASN A 12 45.70 -30.47 -10.06
CA ASN A 12 44.27 -30.62 -9.73
C ASN A 12 43.46 -31.20 -10.91
N PRO A 13 43.07 -32.49 -10.89
CA PRO A 13 42.30 -33.08 -11.99
C PRO A 13 40.84 -32.63 -11.94
N LYS A 14 40.33 -32.10 -13.06
CA LYS A 14 38.91 -31.71 -13.21
C LYS A 14 38.04 -32.97 -13.22
N THR A 15 37.11 -33.08 -12.28
CA THR A 15 36.12 -34.18 -12.24
C THR A 15 35.12 -34.03 -13.38
N LYS A 16 34.97 -35.07 -14.21
CA LYS A 16 33.96 -35.10 -15.29
C LYS A 16 32.63 -35.59 -14.74
N LEU A 17 31.66 -34.69 -14.63
CA LEU A 17 30.31 -34.97 -14.11
C LEU A 17 29.37 -35.63 -15.14
N ARG A 18 29.65 -35.51 -16.44
CA ARG A 18 28.79 -36.02 -17.52
C ARG A 18 29.47 -37.19 -18.24
N PRO A 19 28.72 -38.23 -18.65
CA PRO A 19 29.28 -39.32 -19.44
C PRO A 19 29.80 -38.78 -20.79
N PRO A 20 30.84 -39.41 -21.37
CA PRO A 20 31.34 -39.04 -22.68
C PRO A 20 30.27 -39.28 -23.76
N VAL A 21 30.36 -38.51 -24.85
CA VAL A 21 29.50 -38.73 -26.02
C VAL A 21 29.83 -40.10 -26.62
N PRO A 22 28.82 -40.91 -27.01
CA PRO A 22 29.06 -42.20 -27.66
C PRO A 22 29.90 -42.02 -28.93
N ALA A 23 30.78 -43.00 -29.18
CA ALA A 23 31.65 -42.97 -30.35
C ALA A 23 30.84 -43.21 -31.64
N LYS A 24 31.36 -42.76 -32.79
CA LYS A 24 30.69 -42.91 -34.09
C LYS A 24 30.45 -44.38 -34.47
N GLU A 25 31.30 -45.27 -33.96
CA GLU A 25 31.28 -46.72 -34.21
C GLU A 25 30.43 -47.49 -33.17
N ASP A 26 29.92 -46.80 -32.14
CA ASP A 26 29.11 -47.39 -31.08
C ASP A 26 27.64 -47.42 -31.54
N ALA A 27 27.17 -48.61 -31.99
CA ALA A 27 25.81 -48.77 -32.46
C ALA A 27 24.84 -48.71 -31.26
N PRO A 28 23.74 -47.93 -31.34
CA PRO A 28 22.73 -47.95 -30.29
C PRO A 28 22.19 -49.36 -30.12
N VAL A 29 21.66 -49.69 -28.94
CA VAL A 29 21.03 -50.99 -28.70
C VAL A 29 19.80 -51.13 -29.61
N MET A 30 20.01 -51.78 -30.75
CA MET A 30 18.99 -52.01 -31.77
C MET A 30 18.10 -53.20 -31.37
N GLY A 31 16.82 -53.16 -31.75
CA GLY A 31 15.92 -54.30 -31.56
C GLY A 31 15.27 -54.40 -30.18
N LEU A 32 15.12 -53.27 -29.46
CA LEU A 32 14.23 -53.15 -28.30
C LEU A 32 12.77 -53.37 -28.74
N GLN A 33 12.39 -54.64 -28.86
CA GLN A 33 11.03 -55.06 -29.15
C GLN A 33 10.38 -55.48 -27.84
N SER A 34 9.24 -54.87 -27.51
CA SER A 34 8.45 -55.29 -26.35
C SER A 34 7.57 -56.48 -26.73
N ASN A 35 7.56 -57.53 -25.92
CA ASN A 35 6.59 -58.66 -26.03
C ASN A 35 5.16 -58.25 -25.59
N LYS A 36 4.82 -56.97 -25.68
CA LYS A 36 3.54 -56.43 -25.24
C LYS A 36 2.48 -56.75 -26.30
N ASN A 37 1.40 -57.40 -25.89
CA ASN A 37 0.25 -57.61 -26.74
C ASN A 37 -0.61 -56.33 -26.78
N PHE A 38 -0.40 -55.50 -27.81
CA PHE A 38 -1.10 -54.23 -27.95
C PHE A 38 -2.62 -54.37 -28.10
N ILE A 39 -3.10 -55.49 -28.64
CA ILE A 39 -4.55 -55.73 -28.83
C ILE A 39 -5.22 -55.87 -27.47
N THR A 40 -4.70 -56.76 -26.62
CA THR A 40 -5.28 -56.99 -25.29
C THR A 40 -5.05 -55.81 -24.37
N THR A 41 -3.88 -55.16 -24.43
CA THR A 41 -3.60 -54.00 -23.56
C THR A 41 -4.44 -52.79 -23.92
N ASN A 42 -4.68 -52.53 -25.21
CA ASN A 42 -5.54 -51.42 -25.63
C ASN A 42 -7.00 -51.70 -25.28
N ALA A 43 -7.46 -52.95 -25.45
CA ALA A 43 -8.79 -53.37 -25.05
C ALA A 43 -9.01 -53.15 -23.54
N VAL A 44 -8.10 -53.64 -22.71
CA VAL A 44 -8.16 -53.45 -21.25
C VAL A 44 -8.11 -51.96 -20.88
N GLN A 45 -7.26 -51.18 -21.54
CA GLN A 45 -7.15 -49.73 -21.30
C GLN A 45 -8.44 -48.98 -21.60
N VAL A 46 -9.14 -49.34 -22.69
CA VAL A 46 -10.43 -48.72 -23.06
C VAL A 46 -11.52 -49.15 -22.09
N ILE A 47 -11.57 -50.42 -21.70
CA ILE A 47 -12.57 -50.95 -20.76
C ILE A 47 -12.41 -50.32 -19.36
N LEU A 48 -11.18 -50.11 -18.90
CA LEU A 48 -10.89 -49.52 -17.59
C LEU A 48 -10.88 -47.99 -17.62
N ALA A 49 -10.94 -47.37 -18.80
CA ALA A 49 -10.96 -45.92 -18.91
C ALA A 49 -12.25 -45.37 -18.30
N LYS A 50 -12.11 -44.40 -17.40
CA LYS A 50 -13.27 -43.63 -16.93
C LYS A 50 -13.83 -42.81 -18.09
N PRO A 51 -15.16 -42.67 -18.20
CA PRO A 51 -15.77 -41.84 -19.23
C PRO A 51 -15.25 -40.39 -19.13
N GLN A 52 -14.97 -39.78 -20.28
CA GLN A 52 -14.53 -38.38 -20.33
C GLN A 52 -15.67 -37.42 -19.98
N LYS A 53 -15.27 -36.22 -19.54
CA LYS A 53 -16.06 -35.06 -19.10
C LYS A 53 -17.56 -35.16 -19.42
N VAL A 54 -18.32 -35.68 -18.45
CA VAL A 54 -19.77 -35.52 -18.41
C VAL A 54 -20.05 -34.01 -18.27
N PRO A 55 -21.05 -33.45 -18.97
CA PRO A 55 -21.52 -32.09 -18.72
C PRO A 55 -21.78 -31.91 -17.23
N GLN A 56 -21.02 -31.02 -16.58
CA GLN A 56 -21.25 -30.71 -15.17
C GLN A 56 -22.46 -29.79 -15.10
N GLU A 57 -23.38 -30.10 -14.18
CA GLU A 57 -24.49 -29.23 -13.86
C GLU A 57 -23.97 -27.87 -13.37
N GLU A 58 -24.75 -26.81 -13.60
CA GLU A 58 -24.38 -25.46 -13.19
C GLU A 58 -24.21 -25.38 -11.66
N PHE A 59 -23.17 -24.69 -11.21
CA PHE A 59 -22.88 -24.57 -9.79
C PHE A 59 -23.92 -23.67 -9.08
N VAL A 60 -24.67 -24.26 -8.15
CA VAL A 60 -25.64 -23.51 -7.33
C VAL A 60 -24.90 -22.73 -6.24
N TRP A 61 -24.76 -21.42 -6.44
CA TRP A 61 -24.04 -20.51 -5.52
C TRP A 61 -24.61 -20.46 -4.10
N THR A 62 -25.90 -20.75 -3.94
CA THR A 62 -26.58 -20.82 -2.63
C THR A 62 -26.04 -21.94 -1.76
N MET A 63 -25.56 -23.04 -2.37
CA MET A 63 -25.04 -24.20 -1.66
C MET A 63 -23.54 -24.09 -1.35
N ARG A 64 -22.94 -22.91 -1.54
CA ARG A 64 -21.54 -22.67 -1.22
C ARG A 64 -21.29 -22.86 0.28
N PRO A 65 -20.19 -23.55 0.68
CA PRO A 65 -19.84 -23.68 2.09
C PRO A 65 -19.65 -22.32 2.75
N GLY A 66 -20.24 -22.13 3.93
CA GLY A 66 -20.19 -20.88 4.67
C GLY A 66 -21.04 -19.76 4.08
N TYR A 67 -22.02 -20.06 3.21
CA TYR A 67 -23.04 -19.08 2.82
C TYR A 67 -23.74 -18.50 4.07
N GLY A 68 -23.86 -17.17 4.13
CA GLY A 68 -24.38 -16.45 5.30
C GLY A 68 -23.41 -16.35 6.50
N SER A 69 -22.26 -17.03 6.48
CA SER A 69 -21.28 -16.96 7.57
C SER A 69 -20.16 -15.97 7.26
N THR A 70 -19.75 -15.18 8.25
CA THR A 70 -18.64 -14.23 8.11
C THR A 70 -17.30 -14.95 7.98
N PRO A 71 -16.53 -14.75 6.90
CA PRO A 71 -15.22 -15.36 6.73
C PRO A 71 -14.21 -15.03 7.84
N LEU A 72 -13.34 -15.98 8.15
CA LEU A 72 -12.34 -15.86 9.22
C LEU A 72 -11.38 -14.66 9.05
N TYR A 73 -10.98 -14.37 7.81
CA TYR A 73 -10.06 -13.27 7.54
C TYR A 73 -10.64 -11.90 7.93
N LEU A 74 -11.97 -11.71 7.81
CA LEU A 74 -12.60 -10.46 8.23
C LEU A 74 -12.55 -10.27 9.75
N ARG A 75 -12.67 -11.35 10.53
CA ARG A 75 -12.51 -11.29 11.99
C ARG A 75 -11.09 -10.89 12.36
N ARG A 76 -10.07 -11.50 11.72
CA ARG A 76 -8.66 -11.15 11.90
C ARG A 76 -8.39 -9.69 11.53
N ASN A 77 -8.93 -9.22 10.41
CA ASN A 77 -8.74 -7.83 9.96
C ASN A 77 -9.38 -6.84 10.93
N LYS A 78 -10.57 -7.12 11.44
CA LYS A 78 -11.22 -6.27 12.46
C LYS A 78 -10.39 -6.17 13.74
N GLN A 79 -9.86 -7.30 14.22
CA GLN A 79 -8.97 -7.32 15.38
C GLN A 79 -7.71 -6.49 15.15
N ARG A 80 -7.08 -6.62 13.97
CA ARG A 80 -5.88 -5.84 13.61
C ARG A 80 -6.17 -4.33 13.58
N VAL A 81 -7.27 -3.93 12.94
CA VAL A 81 -7.69 -2.52 12.90
C VAL A 81 -8.02 -1.98 14.29
N ALA A 82 -8.65 -2.77 15.15
CA ALA A 82 -8.94 -2.36 16.52
C ALA A 82 -7.65 -2.12 17.32
N TYR A 83 -6.70 -3.05 17.23
CA TYR A 83 -5.40 -2.91 17.88
C TYR A 83 -4.63 -1.68 17.37
N GLU A 84 -4.57 -1.47 16.04
CA GLU A 84 -3.92 -0.30 15.46
C GLU A 84 -4.55 1.02 15.94
N LYS A 85 -5.88 1.07 16.08
CA LYS A 85 -6.58 2.23 16.62
C LYS A 85 -6.21 2.51 18.07
N GLU A 86 -6.21 1.50 18.92
CA GLU A 86 -5.82 1.64 20.33
C GLU A 86 -4.37 2.16 20.46
N GLN A 87 -3.44 1.63 19.66
CA GLN A 87 -2.06 2.10 19.64
C GLN A 87 -1.96 3.56 19.18
N PHE A 88 -2.71 3.94 18.15
CA PHE A 88 -2.75 5.31 17.67
C PHE A 88 -3.35 6.27 18.71
N GLU A 89 -4.44 5.88 19.35
CA GLU A 89 -5.08 6.65 20.42
C GLU A 89 -4.13 6.84 21.61
N GLN A 90 -3.42 5.79 22.02
CA GLN A 90 -2.38 5.87 23.06
C GLN A 90 -1.26 6.83 22.67
N TYR A 91 -0.77 6.76 21.43
CA TYR A 91 0.26 7.66 20.92
C TYR A 91 -0.20 9.12 20.90
N VAL A 92 -1.41 9.37 20.39
CA VAL A 92 -2.01 10.71 20.36
C VAL A 92 -2.19 11.24 21.77
N ARG A 93 -2.70 10.42 22.69
CA ARG A 93 -2.85 10.79 24.10
C ARG A 93 -1.52 11.17 24.72
N MET A 94 -0.49 10.33 24.59
CA MET A 94 0.84 10.59 25.16
C MET A 94 1.49 11.86 24.61
N ARG A 95 1.20 12.19 23.35
CA ARG A 95 1.67 13.43 22.69
C ARG A 95 0.84 14.66 23.08
N GLN A 96 -0.45 14.48 23.35
CA GLN A 96 -1.39 15.54 23.72
C GLN A 96 -1.49 15.76 25.22
N GLU A 97 -0.89 14.90 26.06
CA GLU A 97 -0.69 15.20 27.47
C GLU A 97 0.03 16.56 27.52
N PRO A 98 -0.66 17.62 27.96
CA PRO A 98 -0.03 18.92 28.05
C PRO A 98 1.17 18.74 28.96
N ALA A 99 2.34 19.24 28.55
CA ALA A 99 3.49 19.32 29.44
C ALA A 99 2.97 19.84 30.77
N ALA A 100 3.25 19.14 31.87
CA ALA A 100 2.68 19.41 33.20
C ALA A 100 2.94 20.86 33.72
N ASN A 101 3.67 21.67 32.94
CA ASN A 101 4.12 23.01 33.22
C ASN A 101 3.57 24.06 32.24
N ALA A 102 2.72 23.70 31.27
CA ALA A 102 2.11 24.67 30.37
C ALA A 102 1.10 25.51 31.16
N SER A 103 1.50 26.73 31.54
CA SER A 103 0.60 27.69 32.17
C SER A 103 -0.45 28.09 31.14
N VAL A 104 -1.69 27.67 31.38
CA VAL A 104 -2.82 28.05 30.55
C VAL A 104 -3.42 29.32 31.14
N SER A 105 -3.24 30.44 30.45
CA SER A 105 -3.81 31.74 30.82
C SER A 105 -5.14 31.96 30.08
N GLN A 106 -6.16 32.47 30.78
CA GLN A 106 -7.42 32.84 30.15
C GLN A 106 -7.30 34.24 29.54
N LEU A 107 -7.65 34.40 28.27
CA LEU A 107 -7.68 35.72 27.64
C LEU A 107 -8.82 36.55 28.23
N SER A 108 -8.54 37.78 28.68
CA SER A 108 -9.60 38.65 29.21
C SER A 108 -10.59 39.06 28.10
N SER A 109 -11.82 39.41 28.49
CA SER A 109 -12.82 39.87 27.52
C SER A 109 -12.39 41.14 26.78
N SER A 110 -11.59 42.00 27.43
CA SER A 110 -11.08 43.23 26.80
C SER A 110 -10.07 42.91 25.71
N GLU A 111 -9.05 42.10 26.02
CA GLU A 111 -8.03 41.67 25.06
C GLU A 111 -8.63 40.91 23.88
N ARG A 112 -9.64 40.06 24.15
CA ARG A 112 -10.42 39.39 23.11
C ARG A 112 -11.10 40.37 22.17
N SER A 113 -11.81 41.37 22.70
CA SER A 113 -12.51 42.35 21.88
C SER A 113 -11.54 43.19 21.04
N GLU A 114 -10.36 43.49 21.60
CA GLU A 114 -9.26 44.08 20.86
C GLU A 114 -8.77 43.16 19.74
N LEU A 115 -8.49 41.89 20.02
CA LEU A 115 -8.04 40.94 19.02
C LEU A 115 -9.05 40.80 17.86
N LEU A 116 -10.34 40.72 18.18
CA LEU A 116 -11.42 40.72 17.19
C LEU A 116 -11.44 42.01 16.35
N ARG A 117 -11.22 43.17 16.96
CA ARG A 117 -11.10 44.45 16.24
C ARG A 117 -9.91 44.46 15.28
N HIS A 118 -8.79 43.87 15.67
CA HIS A 118 -7.61 43.75 14.80
C HIS A 118 -7.85 42.77 13.65
N LEU A 119 -8.46 41.60 13.91
CA LEU A 119 -8.84 40.63 12.88
C LEU A 119 -9.85 41.20 11.87
N LYS A 120 -10.87 41.93 12.33
CA LYS A 120 -11.85 42.59 11.45
C LYS A 120 -11.19 43.65 10.56
N ARG A 121 -10.20 44.39 11.08
CA ARG A 121 -9.40 45.33 10.27
C ARG A 121 -8.55 44.61 9.23
N LYS A 122 -7.92 43.49 9.60
CA LYS A 122 -7.16 42.64 8.66
C LYS A 122 -8.07 42.11 7.55
N TRP A 123 -9.25 41.58 7.91
CA TRP A 123 -10.25 41.12 6.96
C TRP A 123 -10.68 42.23 5.99
N ALA A 124 -10.96 43.44 6.51
CA ALA A 124 -11.34 44.58 5.66
C ALA A 124 -10.24 44.95 4.65
N SER A 125 -8.97 44.95 5.07
CA SER A 125 -7.83 45.21 4.19
C SER A 125 -7.67 44.13 3.11
N LEU A 126 -7.77 42.85 3.47
CA LEU A 126 -7.69 41.74 2.53
C LEU A 126 -8.87 41.73 1.55
N ASN A 127 -10.07 42.02 2.03
CA ASN A 127 -11.27 42.08 1.22
C ASN A 127 -11.22 43.27 0.26
N ASP A 128 -10.74 44.44 0.69
CA ASP A 128 -10.48 45.58 -0.21
C ASP A 128 -9.45 45.21 -1.29
N ALA A 129 -8.36 44.53 -0.93
CA ALA A 129 -7.39 44.02 -1.90
C ALA A 129 -8.02 43.01 -2.89
N TYR A 130 -8.88 42.12 -2.41
CA TYR A 130 -9.61 41.14 -3.22
C TYR A 130 -10.59 41.82 -4.18
N GLN A 131 -11.36 42.79 -3.71
CA GLN A 131 -12.32 43.55 -4.53
C GLN A 131 -11.64 44.38 -5.61
N ARG A 132 -10.39 44.81 -5.39
CA ARG A 132 -9.58 45.54 -6.37
C ARG A 132 -8.92 44.64 -7.41
N LEU A 133 -9.08 43.31 -7.36
CA LEU A 133 -8.55 42.43 -8.40
C LEU A 133 -9.24 42.69 -9.75
N PRO A 134 -8.50 42.60 -10.87
CA PRO A 134 -9.10 42.68 -12.19
C PRO A 134 -10.03 41.48 -12.43
N LEU A 135 -11.16 41.72 -13.12
CA LEU A 135 -12.15 40.69 -13.44
C LEU A 135 -11.59 39.55 -14.31
N SER A 136 -10.58 39.83 -15.14
CA SER A 136 -9.90 38.84 -15.98
C SER A 136 -8.75 38.15 -15.22
N THR A 137 -8.85 36.83 -15.08
CA THR A 137 -7.86 35.94 -14.44
C THR A 137 -7.15 35.06 -15.46
N ASP A 138 -6.66 35.66 -16.55
CA ASP A 138 -6.14 34.90 -17.70
C ASP A 138 -4.70 34.39 -17.51
N SER A 139 -3.94 35.01 -16.59
CA SER A 139 -2.56 34.60 -16.27
C SER A 139 -2.50 33.81 -14.97
N GLU A 140 -1.62 32.81 -14.91
CA GLU A 140 -1.43 31.93 -13.74
C GLU A 140 -1.09 32.72 -12.48
N GLN A 141 -0.29 33.78 -12.60
CA GLN A 141 0.06 34.66 -11.48
C GLN A 141 -1.17 35.39 -10.92
N LYS A 142 -2.12 35.77 -11.78
CA LYS A 142 -3.37 36.40 -11.34
C LYS A 142 -4.28 35.40 -10.61
N LYS A 143 -4.31 34.14 -11.07
CA LYS A 143 -5.05 33.06 -10.39
C LYS A 143 -4.46 32.77 -9.01
N HIS A 144 -3.14 32.60 -8.93
CA HIS A 144 -2.45 32.36 -7.67
C HIS A 144 -2.71 33.47 -6.66
N ARG A 145 -2.56 34.74 -7.07
CA ARG A 145 -2.85 35.90 -6.21
C ARG A 145 -4.28 35.91 -5.69
N LYS A 146 -5.26 35.51 -6.54
CA LYS A 146 -6.66 35.39 -6.14
C LYS A 146 -6.83 34.28 -5.09
N GLU A 147 -6.29 33.09 -5.36
CA GLU A 147 -6.36 31.93 -4.47
C GLU A 147 -5.70 32.22 -3.11
N GLU A 148 -4.56 32.94 -3.09
CA GLU A 148 -3.91 33.38 -1.86
C GLU A 148 -4.80 34.31 -1.03
N LEU A 149 -5.44 35.29 -1.67
CA LEU A 149 -6.37 36.20 -0.99
C LEU A 149 -7.60 35.46 -0.45
N GLU A 150 -8.17 34.53 -1.22
CA GLU A 150 -9.30 33.70 -0.79
C GLU A 150 -8.93 32.80 0.39
N ARG A 151 -7.74 32.19 0.35
CA ARG A 151 -7.22 31.39 1.46
C ARG A 151 -7.07 32.22 2.72
N MET A 152 -6.45 33.40 2.64
CA MET A 152 -6.27 34.29 3.79
C MET A 152 -7.60 34.84 4.34
N LEU A 153 -8.56 35.12 3.46
CA LEU A 153 -9.92 35.52 3.86
C LEU A 153 -10.61 34.40 4.62
N ALA A 154 -10.61 33.17 4.08
CA ALA A 154 -11.23 32.01 4.71
C ALA A 154 -10.59 31.68 6.08
N GLU A 155 -9.27 31.82 6.20
CA GLU A 155 -8.57 31.68 7.48
C GLU A 155 -9.01 32.74 8.49
N THR A 156 -9.01 34.02 8.09
CA THR A 156 -9.40 35.12 8.98
C THR A 156 -10.87 35.01 9.41
N GLU A 157 -11.76 34.58 8.52
CA GLU A 157 -13.17 34.32 8.85
C GLU A 157 -13.35 33.16 9.83
N LYS A 158 -12.58 32.09 9.66
CA LYS A 158 -12.57 30.96 10.59
C LYS A 158 -12.10 31.39 11.98
N ASP A 159 -11.05 32.20 12.05
CA ASP A 159 -10.50 32.73 13.30
C ASP A 159 -11.52 33.63 14.01
N ILE A 160 -12.12 34.57 13.28
CA ILE A 160 -13.20 35.43 13.80
C ILE A 160 -14.35 34.58 14.32
N LYS A 161 -14.83 33.59 13.55
CA LYS A 161 -15.95 32.73 13.97
C LYS A 161 -15.62 31.90 15.22
N THR A 162 -14.38 31.42 15.32
CA THR A 162 -13.93 30.65 16.47
C THR A 162 -13.88 31.53 17.72
N LEU A 163 -13.31 32.72 17.58
CA LEU A 163 -13.22 33.71 18.64
C LEU A 163 -14.57 34.34 18.99
N GLU A 164 -15.53 34.45 18.09
CA GLU A 164 -16.87 34.98 18.42
C GLU A 164 -17.73 33.91 19.13
N ARG A 165 -17.59 32.64 18.74
CA ARG A 165 -18.39 31.53 19.30
C ARG A 165 -17.96 31.09 20.69
N GLY A 166 -16.65 30.97 20.96
CA GLY A 166 -16.18 30.46 22.25
C GLY A 166 -16.29 31.52 23.34
N GLU A 167 -16.90 31.28 24.49
CA GLU A 167 -16.99 32.29 25.57
C GLU A 167 -15.67 32.41 26.36
N THR A 168 -14.95 31.31 26.53
CA THR A 168 -13.63 31.25 27.17
C THR A 168 -12.56 30.85 26.16
N VAL A 169 -11.51 31.65 26.01
CA VAL A 169 -10.35 31.35 25.15
C VAL A 169 -9.14 31.12 26.05
N LEU A 170 -8.55 29.93 25.92
CA LEU A 170 -7.37 29.51 26.68
C LEU A 170 -6.13 29.72 25.81
N VAL A 171 -5.19 30.52 26.30
CA VAL A 171 -3.87 30.72 25.69
C VAL A 171 -2.90 29.80 26.41
N VAL A 172 -2.17 29.00 25.64
CA VAL A 172 -1.08 28.19 26.17
C VAL A 172 0.16 29.07 26.10
N ASP A 173 0.64 29.52 27.26
CA ASP A 173 1.92 30.22 27.33
C ASP A 173 3.04 29.17 27.19
N GLU A 174 4.00 29.42 26.30
CA GLU A 174 5.21 28.60 26.14
C GLU A 174 6.23 28.83 27.27
#